data_AF-X1LCS5-F1
#
_entry.id   AF-X1LCS5-F1
#
_cell.length_a   1.000
_cell.length_b   1.000
_cell.length_c   1.000
_cell.angle_alpha   90.00
_cell.angle_beta   90.00
_cell.angle_gamma   90.00
#
_symmetry.space_group_name_H-M   'P 1'
#
loop_
_entity.id
_entity.type
_entity.pdbx_description
1 polymer ?
#
loop_
_entity_poly.entity_id
_entity_poly.type
_entity_poly.pdbx_seq_one_letter_code
_entity_poly.pdbx_strand_id
1 'polypeptide(L)' 'IFQNIYTLEQTRPELVLILSGDHIYKMDYRPLISRHLSLRAELTIACLRLPGERACELGVV' A
#
# COMPACT_ATOMS: atom_id res chain seq x y z
N ILE A 1 -15.60 -1.88 -13.19
CA ILE A 1 -15.05 -0.85 -12.28
C ILE A 1 -15.91 -0.93 -11.01
N PHE A 2 -15.34 -1.03 -9.80
CA PHE A 2 -15.99 -1.36 -8.50
C PHE A 2 -16.13 -2.84 -8.08
N GLN A 3 -15.15 -3.70 -8.40
CA GLN A 3 -15.24 -5.12 -8.01
C GLN A 3 -15.23 -5.36 -6.49
N ASN A 4 -14.45 -4.59 -5.73
CA ASN A 4 -14.27 -4.82 -4.29
C ASN A 4 -15.16 -3.93 -3.40
N ILE A 5 -15.99 -3.05 -3.98
CA ILE A 5 -16.74 -2.08 -3.18
C ILE A 5 -17.75 -2.76 -2.24
N TYR A 6 -18.46 -3.77 -2.74
CA TYR A 6 -19.42 -4.54 -1.95
C TYR A 6 -18.75 -5.26 -0.76
N THR A 7 -17.55 -5.80 -0.97
CA THR A 7 -16.79 -6.44 0.10
C THR A 7 -16.40 -5.43 1.17
N LEU A 8 -15.93 -4.24 0.78
CA LEU A 8 -15.56 -3.19 1.72
C LEU A 8 -16.78 -2.69 2.53
N GLU A 9 -17.92 -2.49 1.87
CA GLU A 9 -19.16 -2.05 2.51
C GLU A 9 -19.73 -3.07 3.50
N GLN A 10 -19.70 -4.37 3.14
CA GLN A 10 -20.22 -5.43 3.99
C GLN A 10 -19.30 -5.75 5.18
N THR A 11 -18.00 -5.79 4.95
CA THR A 11 -17.03 -6.19 5.99
C THR A 11 -16.63 -5.04 6.90
N ARG A 12 -16.75 -3.79 6.44
CA ARG A 12 -16.36 -2.56 7.16
C ARG A 12 -15.02 -2.72 7.90
N PRO A 13 -13.93 -3.05 7.17
CA PRO A 13 -12.67 -3.35 7.80
C PRO A 13 -12.06 -2.09 8.42
N GLU A 14 -11.40 -2.24 9.57
CA GLU A 14 -10.65 -1.16 10.22
C GLU A 14 -9.38 -0.79 9.44
N LEU A 15 -8.82 -1.74 8.70
CA LEU A 15 -7.60 -1.58 7.91
C LEU A 15 -7.76 -2.26 6.55
N VAL A 16 -7.38 -1.56 5.48
CA VAL A 16 -7.34 -2.09 4.12
C VAL A 16 -5.91 -2.06 3.60
N LEU A 17 -5.37 -3.22 3.20
CA LEU A 17 -4.08 -3.34 2.54
C LEU A 17 -4.28 -3.45 1.03
N ILE A 18 -3.77 -2.47 0.27
CA ILE A 18 -3.83 -2.43 -1.20
C ILE A 18 -2.50 -2.93 -1.76
N LEU A 19 -2.54 -3.91 -2.66
CA LEU A 19 -1.36 -4.52 -3.27
C LEU A 19 -1.49 -4.54 -4.80
N SER A 20 -0.38 -4.32 -5.49
CA SER A 20 -0.30 -4.53 -6.94
C SER A 20 -0.16 -6.02 -7.25
N GLY A 21 -0.99 -6.54 -8.16
CA GLY A 21 -0.96 -7.94 -8.58
C GLY A 21 -0.03 -8.24 -9.75
N ASP A 22 0.58 -7.23 -10.34
CA ASP A 22 1.46 -7.28 -11.52
C ASP A 22 2.96 -7.26 -11.17
N HIS A 23 3.32 -7.12 -9.89
CA HIS A 23 4.70 -7.12 -9.43
C HIS A 23 5.08 -8.47 -8.79
N ILE A 24 6.23 -9.01 -9.17
CA ILE A 24 6.86 -10.16 -8.51
C ILE A 24 7.78 -9.63 -7.40
N TYR A 25 7.41 -9.86 -6.14
CA TYR A 25 8.22 -9.46 -4.99
C TYR A 25 7.90 -10.33 -3.76
N LYS A 26 8.73 -10.22 -2.73
CA LYS A 26 8.51 -10.83 -1.41
C LYS A 26 8.68 -9.75 -0.34
N MET A 27 7.62 -9.48 0.40
CA MET A 27 7.62 -8.50 1.48
C MET A 27 6.83 -9.03 2.68
N ASP A 28 7.35 -8.81 3.89
CA ASP A 28 6.59 -8.94 5.12
C ASP A 28 5.86 -7.61 5.40
N TYR A 29 4.53 -7.63 5.44
CA TYR A 29 3.72 -6.42 5.62
C TYR A 29 3.55 -6.01 7.09
N ARG A 30 3.89 -6.88 8.05
CA ARG A 30 3.69 -6.61 9.48
C ARG A 30 4.41 -5.34 9.96
N PRO A 31 5.67 -5.06 9.55
CA PRO A 31 6.34 -3.81 9.92
C PRO A 31 5.65 -2.57 9.33
N LEU A 32 5.10 -2.65 8.12
CA LEU A 32 4.37 -1.55 7.49
C LEU A 32 3.07 -1.24 8.23
N ILE A 33 2.31 -2.28 8.57
CA ILE A 33 1.08 -2.17 9.35
C ILE A 33 1.38 -1.62 10.76
N SER A 34 2.41 -2.15 11.43
CA SER A 34 2.82 -1.67 12.75
C SER A 34 3.17 -0.18 12.73
N ARG A 35 3.93 0.26 11.72
CA ARG A 35 4.27 1.68 11.54
C ARG A 35 3.01 2.54 11.30
N HIS A 36 2.13 2.11 10.39
CA HIS A 36 0.87 2.80 10.09
C HIS A 36 0.03 3.04 11.36
N LEU A 37 -0.17 1.98 12.16
CA LEU A 37 -0.92 2.04 13.42
C LEU A 37 -0.21 2.91 14.47
N SER A 38 1.11 2.77 14.62
CA SER A 38 1.88 3.52 15.62
C SER A 38 1.84 5.03 15.39
N LEU A 39 1.82 5.45 14.11
CA LEU A 39 1.76 6.86 13.72
C LEU A 39 0.32 7.38 13.65
N ARG A 40 -0.68 6.51 13.81
CA ARG A 40 -2.10 6.83 13.53
C ARG A 40 -2.26 7.49 12.16
N ALA A 41 -1.53 6.98 11.17
CA ALA A 41 -1.53 7.55 9.83
C ALA A 41 -2.86 7.27 9.13
N GLU A 42 -3.37 8.23 8.37
CA GLU A 42 -4.55 8.01 7.51
C GLU A 42 -4.21 7.15 6.29
N LEU A 43 -2.96 7.24 5.81
CA LEU A 43 -2.44 6.48 4.68
C LEU A 43 -0.95 6.18 4.90
N THR A 44 -0.50 5.02 4.44
CA THR A 44 0.92 4.68 4.42
C THR A 44 1.26 4.03 3.09
N ILE A 45 2.28 4.56 2.43
CA ILE A 45 2.74 4.11 1.11
C ILE A 45 4.14 3.49 1.28
N ALA A 46 4.33 2.28 0.76
CA ALA A 46 5.65 1.67 0.66
C ALA A 46 6.39 2.28 -0.54
N CYS A 47 7.55 2.88 -0.31
CA CYS A 47 8.38 3.48 -1.36
C CYS A 47 9.70 2.72 -1.51
N LEU A 48 10.20 2.64 -2.74
CA LEU A 48 11.53 2.14 -3.04
C LEU A 48 12.48 3.31 -3.26
N ARG A 49 13.71 3.19 -2.75
CA ARG A 49 14.76 4.17 -3.03
C ARG A 49 15.46 3.78 -4.32
N LEU A 50 15.45 4.69 -5.29
CA LEU A 50 16.08 4.51 -6.59
C LEU A 50 16.92 5.74 -6.97
N PRO A 51 17.88 5.61 -7.90
CA PRO A 51 18.56 6.75 -8.49
C PRO A 51 17.58 7.72 -9.16
N GLY A 52 17.88 9.01 -9.10
CA GLY A 52 17.00 10.06 -9.61
C GLY A 52 16.71 9.93 -11.11
N GLU A 53 17.65 9.38 -11.88
CA GLU A 53 17.48 9.17 -13.33
C GLU A 53 16.34 8.17 -13.65
N ARG A 54 15.99 7.29 -12.71
CA ARG A 54 14.93 6.28 -12.86
C ARG A 54 13.59 6.70 -12.27
N ALA A 55 13.51 7.90 -11.70
CA ALA A 55 12.30 8.39 -11.05
C ALA A 55 11.10 8.51 -12.01
N CYS A 56 11.34 8.70 -13.31
CA CYS A 56 10.31 8.79 -14.33
C CYS A 56 9.52 7.48 -14.55
N GLU A 57 10.03 6.34 -14.08
CA GLU A 57 9.37 5.03 -14.18
C GLU A 57 8.25 4.87 -13.13
N LEU A 58 8.21 5.71 -12.09
CA LEU A 58 7.36 5.53 -10.91
C LEU A 58 6.71 6.85 -10.45
N GLY A 59 5.78 6.74 -9.49
CA GLY A 59 5.33 7.90 -8.70
C GLY A 59 6.41 8.35 -7.72
N VAL A 60 6.67 9.65 -7.65
CA VAL A 60 7.67 10.26 -6.77
C VAL A 60 6.98 10.94 -5.58
N VAL A 61 7.54 10.81 -4.38
CA VAL A 61 7.06 11.40 -3.11
C VAL A 61 8.11 12.33 -2.54
#